data_AF-W1X6B6-F1
#
_entry.id   AF-W1X6B6-F1
#
_cell.length_a   1.000
_cell.length_b   1.000
_cell.length_c   1.000
_cell.angle_alpha   90.00
_cell.angle_beta   90.00
_cell.angle_gamma   90.00
#
_symmetry.space_group_name_H-M   'P 1'
#
loop_
_entity.id
_entity.type
_entity.pdbx_description
1 polymer ?
#
loop_
_entity_poly.entity_id
_entity_poly.type
_entity_poly.pdbx_seq_one_letter_code
_entity_poly.pdbx_strand_id
1 'polypeptide(L)' 'TPVATAAPVSGASEFHPRKVGGQSTMTQRPTAMKVVVIEPKVFEDSENITHQLRDMRPVLINFENTDPH' A
#
# COMPACT_ATOMS: atom_id res chain seq x y z
N THR A 1 28.37 -33.96 -39.87
CA THR A 1 28.63 -33.01 -38.75
C THR A 1 29.71 -32.04 -39.18
N PRO A 2 29.64 -30.72 -38.87
CA PRO A 2 28.81 -30.07 -37.85
C PRO A 2 27.71 -29.15 -38.40
N VAL A 3 26.83 -28.78 -37.48
CA VAL A 3 25.58 -28.03 -37.56
C VAL A 3 25.82 -26.55 -37.84
N ALA A 4 25.12 -25.99 -38.83
CA ALA A 4 25.03 -24.55 -39.01
C ALA A 4 24.12 -23.96 -37.93
N THR A 5 24.71 -23.06 -37.15
CA THR A 5 24.19 -22.38 -35.96
C THR A 5 22.92 -21.59 -36.27
N ALA A 6 21.96 -21.67 -35.33
CA ALA A 6 20.65 -21.05 -35.37
C ALA A 6 20.70 -19.51 -35.55
N ALA A 7 19.80 -19.00 -36.38
CA ALA A 7 19.48 -17.57 -36.46
C ALA A 7 18.83 -17.08 -35.15
N PRO A 8 19.15 -15.89 -34.64
CA PRO A 8 18.49 -15.36 -33.46
C PRO A 8 17.05 -14.98 -33.81
N VAL A 9 16.14 -15.57 -33.06
CA VAL A 9 14.70 -15.35 -33.09
C VAL A 9 14.35 -13.93 -32.65
N SER A 10 13.40 -13.36 -33.39
CA SER A 10 12.41 -12.36 -33.02
C SER A 10 12.72 -11.46 -31.82
N GLY A 11 12.94 -10.18 -32.14
CA GLY A 11 13.03 -9.08 -31.18
C GLY A 11 11.92 -9.16 -30.13
N ALA A 12 12.35 -9.33 -28.88
CA ALA A 12 11.54 -9.05 -27.73
C ALA A 12 11.06 -7.60 -27.85
N SER A 13 9.75 -7.42 -27.96
CA SER A 13 9.12 -6.11 -27.82
C SER A 13 9.36 -5.65 -26.39
N GLU A 14 10.49 -4.97 -26.17
CA GLU A 14 10.74 -4.19 -24.97
C GLU A 14 9.64 -3.15 -24.87
N PHE A 15 8.81 -3.30 -23.84
CA PHE A 15 7.88 -2.26 -23.41
C PHE A 15 8.71 -1.07 -22.95
N HIS A 16 8.96 -0.15 -23.88
CA HIS A 16 9.54 1.14 -23.59
C HIS A 16 8.38 2.09 -23.27
N PRO A 17 8.11 2.43 -21.99
CA PRO A 17 7.11 3.44 -21.69
C PRO A 17 7.63 4.77 -22.24
N ARG A 18 7.07 5.20 -23.38
CA ARG A 18 7.28 6.55 -23.91
C ARG A 18 6.87 7.53 -22.82
N LYS A 19 7.82 8.28 -22.28
CA LYS A 19 7.53 9.51 -21.53
C LYS A 19 6.86 10.49 -22.48
N VAL A 20 5.52 10.47 -22.52
CA VAL A 20 4.72 11.55 -23.11
C VAL A 20 4.80 12.72 -22.14
N GLY A 21 5.47 13.78 -22.57
CA GLY A 21 5.57 15.04 -21.83
C GLY A 21 4.20 15.68 -21.68
N GLY A 22 3.55 15.39 -20.56
CA GLY A 22 2.58 16.26 -19.93
C GLY A 22 3.12 16.54 -18.54
N GLN A 23 3.32 17.81 -18.18
CA GLN A 23 3.52 18.19 -16.79
C GLN A 23 2.29 17.70 -16.03
N SER A 24 2.42 16.53 -15.40
CA SER A 24 1.47 16.10 -14.40
C SER A 24 1.71 17.04 -13.23
N THR A 25 0.99 18.17 -13.21
CA THR A 25 0.79 18.93 -11.99
C THR A 25 -0.10 18.06 -11.10
N MET A 26 0.48 16.99 -10.57
CA MET A 26 -0.02 16.30 -9.41
C MET A 26 0.09 17.33 -8.29
N THR A 27 -0.91 18.20 -8.21
CA THR A 27 -1.18 18.95 -7.00
C THR A 27 -1.17 17.90 -5.91
N GLN A 28 -0.21 17.99 -4.98
CA GLN A 28 -0.18 17.17 -3.78
C GLN A 28 -1.49 17.43 -3.06
N ARG A 29 -2.52 16.69 -3.42
CA ARG A 29 -3.71 16.55 -2.60
C ARG A 29 -3.16 15.90 -1.34
N PRO A 30 -3.35 16.48 -0.14
CA PRO A 30 -2.97 15.82 1.08
C PRO A 30 -3.93 14.64 1.26
N THR A 31 -3.66 13.53 0.57
CA THR A 31 -4.31 12.23 0.79
C THR A 31 -3.56 11.45 1.87
N ALA A 32 -2.86 12.16 2.76
CA ALA A 32 -2.25 11.54 3.93
C ALA A 32 -3.39 11.05 4.83
N MET A 33 -3.72 9.76 4.71
CA MET A 33 -4.71 9.12 5.56
C MET A 33 -4.18 9.11 7.00
N LYS A 34 -4.86 9.83 7.89
CA LYS A 34 -4.51 9.88 9.31
C LYS A 34 -5.01 8.62 10.00
N VAL A 35 -4.10 7.66 10.20
CA VAL A 35 -4.33 6.43 10.97
C VAL A 35 -4.45 6.77 12.46
N VAL A 36 -5.38 6.10 13.14
CA VAL A 36 -5.53 6.17 14.60
C VAL A 36 -4.81 4.99 15.22
N VAL A 37 -3.88 5.24 16.13
CA VAL A 37 -3.21 4.19 16.92
C VAL A 37 -3.91 4.09 18.27
N ILE A 38 -4.29 2.87 18.67
CA ILE A 38 -4.97 2.61 19.94
C ILE A 38 -4.23 1.49 20.67
N GLU A 39 -3.89 1.73 21.93
CA GLU A 39 -3.33 0.75 22.88
C GLU A 39 -4.38 0.45 23.95
N PRO A 40 -5.22 -0.59 23.77
CA PRO A 40 -6.25 -0.91 24.73
C PRO A 40 -5.63 -1.47 26.02
N LYS A 41 -6.14 -1.01 27.16
CA LYS A 41 -5.75 -1.52 28.49
C LYS A 41 -6.90 -2.27 29.16
N VAL A 42 -8.13 -1.93 28.80
CA VAL A 42 -9.36 -2.52 29.33
C VAL A 42 -10.36 -2.77 28.20
N PHE A 43 -11.38 -3.59 28.42
CA PHE A 43 -12.35 -3.96 27.39
C PHE A 43 -13.15 -2.76 26.87
N GLU A 44 -13.39 -1.77 27.73
CA GLU A 44 -14.14 -0.55 27.46
C GLU A 44 -13.49 0.30 26.33
N ASP A 45 -12.18 0.14 26.09
CA ASP A 45 -11.49 0.79 24.97
C ASP A 45 -12.00 0.33 23.59
N SER A 46 -12.68 -0.83 23.53
CA SER A 46 -13.31 -1.35 22.31
C SER A 46 -14.41 -0.43 21.76
N GLU A 47 -15.07 0.36 22.61
CA GLU A 47 -16.05 1.34 22.16
C GLU A 47 -15.39 2.44 21.33
N ASN A 48 -14.22 2.93 21.75
CA ASN A 48 -13.45 3.92 21.00
C ASN A 48 -13.01 3.40 19.63
N ILE A 49 -12.50 2.16 19.57
CA ILE A 49 -12.15 1.51 18.30
C ILE A 49 -13.36 1.50 17.35
N THR A 50 -14.53 1.12 17.86
CA THR A 50 -15.78 1.06 17.09
C THR A 50 -16.17 2.43 16.55
N HIS A 51 -16.05 3.49 17.35
CA HIS A 51 -16.33 4.86 16.91
C HIS A 51 -15.41 5.28 15.75
N GLN A 52 -14.11 5.02 15.84
CA GLN A 52 -13.18 5.35 14.76
C GLN A 52 -13.50 4.62 13.45
N LEU A 53 -13.87 3.34 13.55
CA LEU A 53 -14.24 2.55 12.38
C LEU A 53 -15.56 3.03 11.75
N ARG A 54 -16.54 3.47 12.56
CA ARG A 54 -17.77 4.10 12.06
C ARG A 54 -17.49 5.39 11.28
N ASP A 55 -16.50 6.15 11.72
CA ASP A 55 -16.06 7.39 11.04
C ASP A 55 -15.18 7.12 9.81
N MET A 56 -15.07 5.86 9.37
CA MET A 56 -14.24 5.43 8.24
C MET A 56 -12.75 5.77 8.43
N ARG A 57 -12.29 5.84 9.68
CA ARG A 57 -10.89 6.11 10.01
C ARG A 57 -10.14 4.78 10.16
N PRO A 58 -9.00 4.59 9.48
CA PRO A 58 -8.19 3.40 9.67
C PRO A 58 -7.61 3.37 11.09
N VAL A 59 -7.70 2.21 11.74
CA VAL A 59 -7.24 2.00 13.13
C VAL A 59 -6.13 0.95 13.13
N LEU A 60 -5.04 1.25 13.80
CA LEU A 60 -4.00 0.30 14.20
C LEU A 60 -4.15 0.05 15.69
N ILE A 61 -4.29 -1.22 16.07
CA ILE A 61 -4.44 -1.62 17.48
C ILE A 61 -3.13 -2.26 17.92
N ASN A 62 -2.50 -1.70 18.95
CA ASN A 62 -1.28 -2.22 19.54
C ASN A 62 -1.60 -2.97 20.83
N PHE A 63 -1.43 -4.29 20.82
CA PHE A 63 -1.71 -5.17 21.95
C PHE A 63 -0.49 -5.48 22.83
N GLU A 64 0.67 -4.86 22.59
CA GLU A 64 1.91 -5.22 23.31
C GLU A 64 1.83 -5.06 24.83
N ASN A 65 0.99 -4.13 25.31
CA ASN A 65 0.79 -3.85 26.74
C ASN A 65 -0.62 -4.16 27.22
N THR A 66 -1.43 -4.87 26.43
CA THR A 66 -2.80 -5.22 26.79
C THR A 66 -2.79 -6.45 27.70
N ASP A 67 -3.51 -6.37 28.82
CA ASP A 67 -3.65 -7.50 29.73
C ASP A 67 -4.49 -8.62 29.07
N PRO A 68 -4.02 -9.88 29.07
CA PRO A 68 -4.76 -10.99 28.48
C PRO A 68 -5.92 -11.53 29.35
N HIS A 69 -6.14 -10.97 30.55
CA HIS A 69 -7.05 -11.50 31.59
C HIS A 69 -8.29 -10.63 31.86
#